data_AF-A0A822EFA1-F1
#
_entry.id   AF-A0A822EFA1-F1
#
_cell.length_a   1.000
_cell.length_b   1.000
_cell.length_c   1.000
_cell.angle_alpha   90.00
_cell.angle_beta   90.00
_cell.angle_gamma   90.00
#
_symmetry.space_group_name_H-M   'P 1'
#
loop_
_entity.id
_entity.type
_entity.pdbx_description
1 polymer ?
#
loop_
_entity_poly.entity_id
_entity_poly.type
_entity_poly.pdbx_seq_one_letter_code
_entity_poly.pdbx_strand_id
1 'polypeptide(L)' 'MGDYSKALQFYEKSHKIYEKALPSNHPHLAGSHVNFAGCYEKMGDYTAALKALKNAYQIQEKAFEEGNPA' A
#
# COMPACT_ATOMS: atom_id res chain seq x y z
N MET A 1 -14.55 -2.14 -18.18
CA MET A 1 -14.42 -2.14 -16.71
C MET A 1 -13.06 -2.75 -16.37
N GLY A 2 -12.29 -2.12 -15.48
CA GLY A 2 -11.01 -2.69 -15.03
C GLY A 2 -11.25 -3.87 -14.08
N ASP A 3 -10.38 -4.88 -14.12
CA ASP A 3 -10.41 -6.02 -13.20
C ASP A 3 -9.63 -5.67 -11.91
N TYR A 4 -10.23 -4.78 -11.11
CA TYR A 4 -9.60 -4.26 -9.89
C TYR A 4 -9.46 -5.34 -8.81
N SER A 5 -10.35 -6.33 -8.77
CA SER A 5 -10.23 -7.49 -7.88
C SER A 5 -8.99 -8.31 -8.19
N LYS A 6 -8.69 -8.57 -9.47
CA LYS A 6 -7.47 -9.27 -9.87
C LYS A 6 -6.23 -8.41 -9.68
N ALA A 7 -6.32 -7.11 -9.91
CA ALA A 7 -5.22 -6.18 -9.61
C ALA A 7 -4.87 -6.21 -8.11
N LEU A 8 -5.87 -6.20 -7.22
CA LEU A 8 -5.69 -6.32 -5.78
C LEU A 8 -4.92 -7.60 -5.41
N GLN A 9 -5.30 -8.76 -5.99
CA GLN A 9 -4.60 -10.03 -5.75
C GLN A 9 -3.10 -9.97 -6.14
N PHE A 10 -2.77 -9.30 -7.25
CA PHE A 10 -1.36 -9.15 -7.66
C PHE A 10 -0.61 -8.17 -6.77
N TYR A 11 -1.23 -7.05 -6.39
CA TYR A 11 -0.63 -6.11 -5.45
C TYR A 11 -0.40 -6.77 -4.08
N GLU A 12 -1.31 -7.63 -3.60
CA GLU A 12 -1.13 -8.38 -2.35
C GLU A 12 0.05 -9.34 -2.40
N LYS A 13 0.22 -10.04 -3.54
CA LYS A 13 1.38 -10.91 -3.77
C LYS A 13 2.68 -10.10 -3.78
N SER A 14 2.71 -8.95 -4.46
CA SER A 14 3.86 -8.06 -4.48
C SER A 14 4.17 -7.51 -3.09
N HIS A 15 3.15 -7.10 -2.35
CA HIS A 15 3.30 -6.59 -0.98
C HIS A 15 3.94 -7.63 -0.07
N LYS A 16 3.50 -8.90 -0.12
CA LYS A 16 4.12 -9.99 0.64
C LYS A 16 5.58 -10.24 0.30
N ILE A 17 6.01 -9.97 -0.94
CA ILE A 17 7.42 -10.06 -1.33
C ILE A 17 8.19 -8.90 -0.69
N TYR A 18 7.66 -7.68 -0.77
CA TYR A 18 8.26 -6.50 -0.14
C TYR A 18 8.36 -6.64 1.38
N GLU A 19 7.33 -7.15 2.06
CA GLU A 19 7.34 -7.37 3.51
C GLU A 19 8.46 -8.33 3.95
N LYS A 20 8.85 -9.27 3.08
CA LYS A 20 9.95 -10.22 3.35
C LYS A 20 11.33 -9.65 3.00
N ALA A 21 11.40 -8.76 2.02
CA ALA A 21 12.65 -8.29 1.45
C ALA A 21 13.13 -6.95 2.02
N LEU A 22 12.22 -6.15 2.60
CA LEU A 22 12.46 -4.75 2.94
C LEU A 22 12.16 -4.48 4.41
N PRO A 23 12.84 -3.48 5.02
CA PRO A 23 12.45 -2.95 6.33
C PRO A 23 10.99 -2.48 6.33
N SER A 24 10.34 -2.54 7.50
CA SER A 24 8.90 -2.26 7.65
C SER A 24 8.50 -0.82 7.35
N ASN A 25 9.45 0.11 7.33
CA ASN A 25 9.26 1.51 6.95
C ASN A 25 9.64 1.81 5.48
N HIS A 26 9.97 0.81 4.68
CA HIS A 26 10.45 1.05 3.33
C HIS A 26 9.34 1.67 2.44
N PRO A 27 9.63 2.74 1.65
CA PRO A 27 8.64 3.44 0.82
C PRO A 27 7.83 2.55 -0.15
N HIS A 28 8.43 1.47 -0.66
CA HIS A 28 7.71 0.48 -1.50
C HIS A 28 6.54 -0.22 -0.79
N LEU A 29 6.61 -0.41 0.53
CA LEU A 29 5.48 -0.94 1.31
C LEU A 29 4.34 0.07 1.32
N ALA A 30 4.64 1.37 1.50
CA ALA A 30 3.65 2.43 1.40
C ALA A 30 3.03 2.53 -0.01
N GLY A 31 3.85 2.46 -1.06
CA GLY A 31 3.36 2.47 -2.45
C GLY A 31 2.41 1.31 -2.76
N SER A 32 2.63 0.14 -2.16
CA SER A 32 1.71 -1.00 -2.29
C SER A 32 0.34 -0.71 -1.68
N HIS A 33 0.31 -0.04 -0.52
CA HIS A 33 -0.94 0.40 0.11
C HIS A 33 -1.68 1.49 -0.69
N VAL A 34 -0.96 2.41 -1.33
CA VAL A 34 -1.55 3.38 -2.26
C VAL A 34 -2.22 2.67 -3.44
N ASN A 35 -1.59 1.63 -3.98
CA ASN A 35 -2.18 0.82 -5.05
C ASN A 35 -3.45 0.08 -4.58
N PHE A 36 -3.48 -0.44 -3.35
CA PHE A 36 -4.70 -1.01 -2.77
C PHE A 36 -5.81 0.03 -2.67
N ALA A 37 -5.50 1.24 -2.19
CA ALA A 37 -6.48 2.31 -2.09
C ALA A 37 -7.11 2.64 -3.45
N GLY A 38 -6.29 2.78 -4.49
CA GLY A 38 -6.78 3.02 -5.85
C GLY A 38 -7.69 1.89 -6.37
N CYS A 39 -7.38 0.63 -6.07
CA CYS A 39 -8.27 -0.49 -6.42
C CYS A 39 -9.62 -0.40 -5.67
N TYR A 40 -9.58 -0.17 -4.36
CA TYR A 40 -10.78 -0.07 -3.53
C TYR A 40 -11.67 1.11 -3.94
N GLU A 41 -11.10 2.27 -4.24
CA GLU A 41 -11.85 3.43 -4.77
C GLU A 41 -12.58 3.09 -6.07
N LYS A 42 -11.91 2.40 -7.00
CA LYS A 42 -12.52 1.99 -8.27
C LYS A 42 -13.60 0.92 -8.11
N MET A 43 -13.58 0.19 -6.99
CA MET A 43 -14.63 -0.76 -6.59
C MET A 43 -15.74 -0.11 -5.75
N GLY A 44 -15.60 1.17 -5.37
CA GLY A 44 -16.55 1.89 -4.52
C GLY A 44 -16.41 1.61 -3.01
N ASP A 45 -15.38 0.88 -2.58
CA ASP A 45 -15.11 0.61 -1.17
C ASP A 45 -14.20 1.68 -0.57
N TYR A 46 -14.77 2.85 -0.29
CA TYR A 46 -14.03 3.97 0.28
C TYR A 46 -13.52 3.70 1.70
N THR A 47 -14.15 2.78 2.43
CA THR A 47 -13.71 2.39 3.78
C THR A 47 -12.40 1.63 3.72
N ALA A 48 -12.32 0.64 2.83
CA ALA A 48 -11.08 -0.09 2.57
C ALA A 48 -9.99 0.82 1.98
N ALA A 49 -10.37 1.73 1.08
CA ALA A 49 -9.42 2.70 0.51
C ALA A 49 -8.81 3.61 1.58
N LEU A 50 -9.63 4.18 2.47
CA LEU A 50 -9.16 5.02 3.57
C LEU A 50 -8.22 4.25 4.51
N LYS A 51 -8.55 2.98 4.82
CA LYS A 51 -7.68 2.14 5.65
C LYS A 51 -6.32 1.91 4.98
N ALA A 52 -6.32 1.65 3.67
CA ALA A 52 -5.09 1.47 2.91
C ALA A 52 -4.23 2.76 2.89
N LEU A 53 -4.83 3.92 2.66
CA LEU A 53 -4.12 5.22 2.73
C LEU A 53 -3.52 5.49 4.12
N LYS A 54 -4.25 5.16 5.19
CA LYS A 54 -3.72 5.29 6.57
C LYS A 54 -2.48 4.42 6.79
N ASN A 55 -2.47 3.19 6.30
CA ASN A 55 -1.30 2.32 6.39
C ASN A 55 -0.11 2.89 5.60
N ALA A 56 -0.36 3.40 4.38
CA ALA A 56 0.68 4.03 3.58
C ALA A 56 1.32 5.23 4.31
N TYR A 57 0.47 6.09 4.89
CA TYR A 57 0.90 7.25 5.66
C TYR A 57 1.77 6.84 6.87
N GLN A 58 1.34 5.85 7.65
CA GLN A 58 2.08 5.38 8.83
C GLN A 58 3.48 4.84 8.48
N ILE A 59 3.63 4.20 7.32
CA ILE A 59 4.93 3.72 6.85
C ILE A 59 5.83 4.90 6.48
N GLN A 60 5.30 5.88 5.73
CA GLN A 60 6.04 7.07 5.33
C GLN A 60 6.44 7.95 6.52
N GLU A 61 5.56 8.09 7.51
CA GLU A 61 5.82 8.82 8.75
C GLU A 61 7.01 8.20 9.49
N LYS A 62 7.01 6.88 9.69
CA LYS A 62 8.14 6.16 10.28
C LYS A 62 9.43 6.27 9.46
N ALA A 63 9.33 6.20 8.13
CA ALA A 63 10.49 6.36 7.25
C ALA A 63 11.14 7.73 7.42
N PHE A 64 10.31 8.78 7.54
CA PHE A 64 10.75 10.15 7.77
C PHE A 64 11.38 10.32 9.16
N GLU A 65 10.75 9.81 10.22
CA GLU A 65 11.27 9.86 11.60
C GLU A 65 12.64 9.20 11.73
N GLU A 66 12.89 8.11 11.01
CA GLU A 66 14.15 7.38 11.03
C GLU A 66 15.22 7.97 10.09
N GLY A 67 14.94 9.10 9.42
CA GLY A 67 15.89 9.73 8.51
C GLY A 67 16.12 8.95 7.22
N ASN A 68 15.21 8.03 6.87
CA ASN A 68 15.18 7.28 5.62
C ASN A 68 13.96 7.66 4.74
N PRO A 69 13.68 8.97 4.51
CA PRO A 69 12.63 9.35 3.57
C PRO A 69 13.01 8.89 2.15
N ALA A 70 11.99 8.56 1.37
CA ALA A 70 12.11 8.03 0.00
C ALA A 70 13.00 8.85 -0.93
#